data_AF-A0A385AHP0-F1
#
_entry.id   AF-A0A385AHP0-F1
#
_cell.length_a   1.000
_cell.length_b   1.000
_cell.length_c   1.000
_cell.angle_alpha   90.00
_cell.angle_beta   90.00
_cell.angle_gamma   90.00
#
_symmetry.space_group_name_H-M   'P 1'
#
loop_
_entity.id
_entity.type
_entity.pdbx_description
1 polymer ?
#
loop_
_entity_poly.entity_id
_entity_poly.type
_entity_poly.pdbx_seq_one_letter_code
_entity_poly.pdbx_strand_id
1 'polypeptide(L)'
;MKLADFKLYNIKMDEINTAKQEIIDSANGLIEAFKWDYANMDEDARDFIADSRLQLLKMTTIDTIEDAEKVIEINDNGFASPDSDAIQAYEDMESELPDIEHDLNRVIKIVDELADNGFTPKSISTSRLSISTYLTFDIKDYDRLVEEYDGAIDFDDIEETAHDYTEFEVRISDHEVGGYFNEAIDDEVHYNDNNAKLDVNNF
;
A
#
# COMPACT_ATOMS: atom_id res chain seq x y z
N MET A 1 -4.86 17.21 2.64
CA MET A 1 -5.08 15.82 2.20
C MET A 1 -6.45 15.75 1.53
N LYS A 2 -6.47 15.60 0.21
CA LYS A 2 -7.73 15.57 -0.58
C LYS A 2 -8.31 14.16 -0.51
N LEU A 3 -9.58 13.99 -0.91
CA LEU A 3 -10.38 12.77 -0.71
C LEU A 3 -9.81 11.50 -1.39
N ALA A 4 -8.91 11.65 -2.36
CA ALA A 4 -8.32 10.56 -3.13
C ALA A 4 -7.12 9.92 -2.41
N ASP A 5 -6.22 10.74 -1.86
CA ASP A 5 -5.08 10.30 -1.03
C ASP A 5 -5.56 9.50 0.19
N PHE A 6 -6.70 9.92 0.76
CA PHE A 6 -7.35 9.24 1.86
C PHE A 6 -7.81 7.82 1.50
N LYS A 7 -8.23 7.56 0.25
CA LYS A 7 -8.78 6.23 -0.12
C LYS A 7 -7.69 5.19 -0.32
N LEU A 8 -6.59 5.54 -0.99
CA LEU A 8 -5.49 4.59 -1.21
C LEU A 8 -4.75 4.30 0.11
N TYR A 9 -4.48 5.35 0.89
CA TYR A 9 -3.97 5.22 2.25
C TYR A 9 -4.89 4.33 3.11
N ASN A 10 -6.21 4.53 3.06
CA ASN A 10 -7.14 3.67 3.82
C ASN A 10 -7.15 2.22 3.31
N ILE A 11 -7.03 1.96 2.00
CA ILE A 11 -6.95 0.58 1.48
C ILE A 11 -5.70 -0.11 2.03
N LYS A 12 -4.53 0.55 1.97
CA LYS A 12 -3.29 0.00 2.53
C LYS A 12 -3.36 -0.16 4.05
N MET A 13 -3.95 0.80 4.74
CA MET A 13 -4.18 0.71 6.18
C MET A 13 -5.15 -0.42 6.54
N ASP A 14 -6.18 -0.67 5.73
CA ASP A 14 -7.12 -1.78 5.90
C ASP A 14 -6.43 -3.14 5.65
N GLU A 15 -5.56 -3.23 4.64
CA GLU A 15 -4.70 -4.41 4.39
C GLU A 15 -3.78 -4.68 5.58
N ILE A 16 -3.08 -3.66 6.08
CA ILE A 16 -2.20 -3.75 7.27
C ILE A 16 -2.99 -4.16 8.51
N ASN A 17 -4.17 -3.57 8.73
CA ASN A 17 -5.02 -3.92 9.86
C ASN A 17 -5.54 -5.37 9.76
N THR A 18 -5.79 -5.86 8.54
CA THR A 18 -6.19 -7.25 8.31
C THR A 18 -5.05 -8.21 8.64
N ALA A 19 -3.86 -7.98 8.09
CA ALA A 19 -2.67 -8.78 8.39
C ALA A 19 -2.33 -8.77 9.89
N LYS A 20 -2.42 -7.60 10.53
CA LYS A 20 -2.25 -7.46 11.98
C LYS A 20 -3.23 -8.33 12.77
N GLN A 21 -4.50 -8.32 12.38
CA GLN A 21 -5.52 -9.10 13.07
C GLN A 21 -5.29 -10.61 12.89
N GLU A 22 -4.86 -11.05 11.71
CA GLU A 22 -4.52 -12.46 11.45
C GLU A 22 -3.38 -12.96 12.35
N ILE A 23 -2.30 -12.19 12.51
CA ILE A 23 -1.18 -12.52 13.40
C ILE A 23 -1.66 -12.62 14.86
N ILE A 24 -2.50 -11.67 15.30
CA ILE A 24 -3.07 -11.67 16.65
C ILE A 24 -3.98 -12.89 16.88
N ASP A 25 -4.82 -13.23 15.90
CA ASP A 25 -5.73 -14.36 15.98
C ASP A 25 -4.96 -15.70 16.03
N SER A 26 -3.90 -15.83 15.23
CA SER A 26 -2.96 -16.97 15.29
C SER A 26 -2.35 -17.13 16.68
N ALA A 27 -1.79 -16.04 17.25
CA ALA A 27 -1.18 -16.07 18.58
C ALA A 27 -2.19 -16.45 19.69
N ASN A 28 -3.41 -15.90 19.62
CA ASN A 28 -4.48 -16.27 20.55
C ASN A 28 -4.90 -17.75 20.38
N GLY A 29 -4.94 -18.26 19.14
CA GLY A 29 -5.16 -19.68 18.86
C GLY A 29 -4.12 -20.59 19.51
N LEU A 30 -2.84 -20.19 19.48
CA LEU A 30 -1.74 -20.91 20.13
C LEU A 30 -1.90 -20.93 21.66
N ILE A 31 -2.27 -19.79 22.26
CA ILE A 31 -2.55 -19.72 23.71
C ILE A 31 -3.65 -20.70 24.10
N GLU A 32 -4.77 -20.72 23.36
CA GLU A 32 -5.90 -21.59 23.66
C GLU A 32 -5.57 -23.07 23.46
N ALA A 33 -4.85 -23.41 22.39
CA ALA A 33 -4.35 -24.77 22.16
C ALA A 33 -3.45 -25.23 23.32
N PHE A 34 -2.51 -24.38 23.74
CA PHE A 34 -1.60 -24.69 24.84
C PHE A 34 -2.31 -24.84 26.19
N LYS A 35 -3.32 -23.99 26.48
CA LYS A 35 -4.18 -24.14 27.67
C LYS A 35 -4.92 -25.47 27.67
N TRP A 36 -5.45 -25.87 26.51
CA TRP A 36 -6.14 -27.15 26.36
C TRP A 36 -5.18 -28.31 26.58
N ASP A 37 -4.00 -28.29 25.95
CA ASP A 37 -2.98 -29.32 26.11
C ASP A 37 -2.54 -29.43 27.57
N TYR A 38 -2.22 -28.30 28.21
CA TYR A 38 -1.83 -28.25 29.63
C TYR A 38 -2.89 -28.86 30.55
N ALA A 39 -4.17 -28.55 30.31
CA ALA A 39 -5.28 -29.10 31.10
C ALA A 39 -5.42 -30.64 30.95
N ASN A 40 -4.91 -31.22 29.86
CA ASN A 40 -4.95 -32.65 29.59
C ASN A 40 -3.61 -33.39 29.84
N MET A 41 -2.53 -32.65 30.12
CA MET A 41 -1.25 -33.23 30.55
C MET A 41 -1.34 -33.88 31.94
N ASP A 42 -0.56 -34.93 32.15
CA ASP A 42 -0.33 -35.50 33.48
C ASP A 42 0.55 -34.59 34.37
N GLU A 43 0.60 -34.89 35.67
CA GLU A 43 1.28 -34.06 36.67
C GLU A 43 2.79 -33.95 36.40
N ASP A 44 3.43 -35.06 36.01
CA ASP A 44 4.87 -35.09 35.71
C ASP A 44 5.21 -34.27 34.46
N ALA A 45 4.35 -34.28 33.43
CA ALA A 45 4.51 -33.50 32.21
C ALA A 45 4.32 -31.99 32.46
N ARG A 46 3.42 -31.60 33.36
CA ARG A 46 3.22 -30.19 33.74
C ARG A 46 4.41 -29.62 34.48
N ASP A 47 5.03 -30.41 35.36
CA ASP A 47 6.21 -30.01 36.13
C ASP A 47 7.46 -29.80 35.26
N PHE A 48 7.47 -30.33 34.04
CA PHE A 48 8.59 -30.19 33.09
C PHE A 48 8.45 -28.98 32.13
N ILE A 49 7.40 -28.16 32.24
CA ILE A 49 7.17 -27.05 31.32
C ILE A 49 8.14 -25.89 31.59
N ALA A 50 8.79 -25.40 30.54
CA ALA A 50 9.70 -24.25 30.60
C ALA A 50 8.97 -22.95 31.01
N ASP A 51 9.66 -22.08 31.75
CA ASP A 51 9.13 -20.83 32.29
C ASP A 51 8.44 -19.95 31.22
N SER A 52 8.99 -19.83 30.02
CA SER A 52 8.38 -19.04 28.93
C SER A 52 7.04 -19.61 28.45
N ARG A 53 6.89 -20.93 28.39
CA ARG A 53 5.61 -21.59 28.08
C ARG A 53 4.63 -21.50 29.23
N LEU A 54 5.12 -21.52 30.46
CA LEU A 54 4.27 -21.25 31.63
C LEU A 54 3.75 -19.80 31.66
N GLN A 55 4.48 -18.85 31.08
CA GLN A 55 4.02 -17.47 30.93
C GLN A 55 2.86 -17.35 29.93
N LEU A 56 2.89 -18.09 28.82
CA LEU A 56 1.77 -18.20 27.87
C LEU A 56 0.45 -18.60 28.55
N LEU A 57 0.48 -19.57 29.46
CA LEU A 57 -0.69 -20.00 30.25
C LEU A 57 -1.32 -18.87 31.07
N LYS A 58 -0.54 -17.87 31.46
CA LYS A 58 -1.01 -16.72 32.24
C LYS A 58 -1.63 -15.63 31.35
N MET A 59 -1.42 -15.70 30.04
CA MET A 59 -2.00 -14.76 29.09
C MET A 59 -3.46 -15.10 28.81
N THR A 60 -4.33 -14.11 28.96
CA THR A 60 -5.77 -14.27 28.67
C THR A 60 -6.05 -14.09 27.19
N THR A 61 -5.50 -13.03 26.59
CA THR A 61 -5.65 -12.63 25.18
C THR A 61 -4.49 -11.69 24.83
N ILE A 62 -4.10 -11.66 23.56
CA ILE A 62 -3.14 -10.72 22.98
C ILE A 62 -3.86 -9.78 22.01
N ASP A 63 -3.48 -8.50 22.06
CA ASP A 63 -4.04 -7.43 21.23
C ASP A 63 -2.94 -6.63 20.47
N THR A 64 -1.67 -6.98 20.67
CA THR A 64 -0.52 -6.27 20.08
C THR A 64 0.32 -7.23 19.25
N ILE A 65 0.97 -6.70 18.21
CA ILE A 65 1.84 -7.48 17.33
C ILE A 65 3.10 -7.93 18.08
N GLU A 66 3.72 -7.04 18.87
CA GLU A 66 4.91 -7.37 19.66
C GLU A 66 4.68 -8.55 20.63
N ASP A 67 3.51 -8.62 21.27
CA ASP A 67 3.18 -9.76 22.15
C ASP A 67 2.81 -11.01 21.35
N ALA A 68 2.16 -10.84 20.19
CA ALA A 68 1.79 -11.94 19.31
C ALA A 68 3.04 -12.65 18.74
N GLU A 69 4.02 -11.88 18.28
CA GLU A 69 5.33 -12.36 17.81
C GLU A 69 6.06 -13.18 18.87
N LYS A 70 6.14 -12.67 20.12
CA LYS A 70 6.76 -13.40 21.23
C LYS A 70 6.07 -14.74 21.49
N VAL A 71 4.74 -14.77 21.40
CA VAL A 71 3.96 -16.00 21.59
C VAL A 71 4.17 -17.01 20.48
N ILE A 72 4.25 -16.53 19.24
CA ILE A 72 4.58 -17.35 18.08
C ILE A 72 6.00 -17.91 18.24
N GLU A 73 6.99 -17.08 18.60
CA GLU A 73 8.39 -17.51 18.83
C GLU A 73 8.51 -18.57 19.94
N ILE A 74 7.80 -18.42 21.06
CA ILE A 74 7.84 -19.40 22.17
C ILE A 74 7.23 -20.77 21.76
N ASN A 75 6.26 -20.76 20.85
CA ASN A 75 5.61 -21.97 20.33
C ASN A 75 6.29 -22.55 19.10
N ASP A 76 7.08 -21.75 18.38
CA ASP A 76 7.88 -22.21 17.27
C ASP A 76 8.93 -23.21 17.79
N ASN A 77 8.87 -24.43 17.26
CA ASN A 77 9.81 -25.49 17.59
C ASN A 77 11.06 -25.44 16.68
N GLY A 78 11.38 -24.28 16.10
CA GLY A 78 12.52 -24.05 15.21
C GLY A 78 12.25 -24.39 13.75
N PHE A 79 10.99 -24.31 13.30
CA PHE A 79 10.59 -24.45 11.89
C PHE A 79 9.86 -23.18 11.47
N ALA A 80 10.24 -22.58 10.33
CA ALA A 80 9.51 -21.44 9.77
C ALA A 80 8.00 -21.76 9.72
N SER A 81 7.23 -21.12 10.62
CA SER A 81 5.79 -21.30 10.67
C SER A 81 5.15 -20.45 9.56
N PRO A 82 3.96 -20.80 9.06
CA PRO A 82 3.19 -19.96 8.15
C PRO A 82 2.96 -18.53 8.67
N ASP A 83 3.03 -18.33 9.99
CA ASP A 83 2.88 -17.02 10.61
C ASP A 83 4.13 -16.14 10.45
N SER A 84 5.32 -16.73 10.23
CA SER A 84 6.53 -15.96 9.94
C SER A 84 6.47 -15.23 8.59
N ASP A 85 5.84 -15.85 7.58
CA ASP A 85 5.60 -15.22 6.28
C ASP A 85 4.58 -14.06 6.42
N ALA A 86 3.56 -14.24 7.27
CA ALA A 86 2.57 -13.19 7.55
C ALA A 86 3.17 -12.01 8.32
N ILE A 87 4.04 -12.27 9.30
CA ILE A 87 4.80 -11.23 10.03
C ILE A 87 5.70 -10.48 9.07
N GLN A 88 6.48 -11.17 8.23
CA GLN A 88 7.35 -10.52 7.26
C GLN A 88 6.55 -9.66 6.27
N ALA A 89 5.43 -10.16 5.76
CA ALA A 89 4.56 -9.39 4.87
C ALA A 89 4.00 -8.13 5.56
N TYR A 90 3.65 -8.21 6.85
CA TYR A 90 3.24 -7.05 7.64
C TYR A 90 4.38 -6.03 7.78
N GLU A 91 5.59 -6.48 8.13
CA GLU A 91 6.76 -5.61 8.28
C GLU A 91 7.14 -4.91 6.96
N ASP A 92 7.11 -5.65 5.86
CA ASP A 92 7.40 -5.13 4.52
C ASP A 92 6.38 -4.02 4.17
N MET A 93 5.08 -4.28 4.34
CA MET A 93 4.03 -3.28 4.10
C MET A 93 4.12 -2.06 5.03
N GLU A 94 4.46 -2.24 6.30
CA GLU A 94 4.67 -1.13 7.25
C GLU A 94 5.88 -0.28 6.83
N SER A 95 6.93 -0.90 6.29
CA SER A 95 8.12 -0.21 5.82
C SER A 95 7.90 0.59 4.53
N GLU A 96 6.95 0.19 3.68
CA GLU A 96 6.58 0.88 2.44
C GLU A 96 5.67 2.11 2.67
N LEU A 97 4.95 2.17 3.79
CA LEU A 97 4.02 3.26 4.10
C LEU A 97 4.64 4.67 3.98
N PRO A 98 5.83 4.96 4.54
CA PRO A 98 6.43 6.29 4.46
C PRO A 98 6.74 6.72 3.02
N ASP A 99 7.15 5.79 2.16
CA ASP A 99 7.46 6.08 0.75
C ASP A 99 6.16 6.37 -0.02
N ILE A 100 5.11 5.59 0.22
CA ILE A 100 3.76 5.84 -0.33
C ILE A 100 3.22 7.21 0.13
N GLU A 101 3.36 7.54 1.42
CA GLU A 101 2.96 8.84 1.96
C GLU A 101 3.74 9.99 1.32
N HIS A 102 5.04 9.81 1.11
CA HIS A 102 5.90 10.78 0.48
C HIS A 102 5.49 11.06 -0.96
N ASP A 103 5.23 10.02 -1.74
CA ASP A 103 4.85 10.17 -3.14
C ASP A 103 3.43 10.72 -3.31
N LEU A 104 2.48 10.33 -2.46
CA LEU A 104 1.16 10.97 -2.39
C LEU A 104 1.29 12.48 -2.10
N ASN A 105 2.16 12.88 -1.18
CA ASN A 105 2.39 14.29 -0.90
C ASN A 105 2.98 15.05 -2.10
N ARG A 106 3.77 14.40 -2.95
CA ARG A 106 4.26 14.99 -4.21
C ARG A 106 3.12 15.16 -5.23
N VAL A 107 2.28 14.15 -5.41
CA VAL A 107 1.07 14.24 -6.25
C VAL A 107 0.19 15.41 -5.82
N ILE A 108 -0.05 15.56 -4.51
CA ILE A 108 -0.83 16.69 -3.96
C ILE A 108 -0.19 18.02 -4.33
N LYS A 109 1.13 18.17 -4.18
CA LYS A 109 1.84 19.40 -4.54
C LYS A 109 1.69 19.74 -6.01
N ILE A 110 1.83 18.76 -6.91
CA ILE A 110 1.65 18.94 -8.35
C ILE A 110 0.22 19.44 -8.64
N VAL A 111 -0.79 18.80 -8.04
CA VAL A 111 -2.19 19.20 -8.24
C VAL A 111 -2.45 20.60 -7.69
N ASP A 112 -1.88 20.94 -6.54
CA ASP A 112 -2.01 22.27 -5.93
C ASP A 112 -1.30 23.35 -6.77
N GLU A 113 -0.12 23.05 -7.33
CA GLU A 113 0.62 23.96 -8.21
C GLU A 113 -0.12 24.21 -9.53
N LEU A 114 -0.68 23.17 -10.15
CA LEU A 114 -1.55 23.31 -11.32
C LEU A 114 -2.76 24.19 -11.00
N ALA A 115 -3.39 23.98 -9.84
CA ALA A 115 -4.54 24.78 -9.39
C ALA A 115 -4.18 26.24 -9.10
N ASP A 116 -3.04 26.50 -8.47
CA ASP A 116 -2.54 27.85 -8.16
C ASP A 116 -2.18 28.62 -9.45
N ASN A 117 -1.73 27.92 -10.49
CA ASN A 117 -1.55 28.45 -11.83
C ASN A 117 -2.87 28.52 -12.65
N GLY A 118 -4.02 28.22 -12.02
CA GLY A 118 -5.34 28.41 -12.63
C GLY A 118 -5.79 27.28 -13.56
N PHE A 119 -5.14 26.12 -13.52
CA PHE A 119 -5.64 24.90 -14.18
C PHE A 119 -6.58 24.16 -13.22
N THR A 120 -7.85 24.02 -13.61
CA THR A 120 -8.84 23.29 -12.80
C THR A 120 -9.26 22.01 -13.52
N PRO A 121 -8.86 20.83 -13.02
CA PRO A 121 -9.30 19.58 -13.62
C PRO A 121 -10.82 19.40 -13.49
N LYS A 122 -11.46 18.92 -14.55
CA LYS A 122 -12.88 18.53 -14.56
C LYS A 122 -13.13 17.30 -13.70
N SER A 123 -12.20 16.36 -13.72
CA SER A 123 -12.24 15.16 -12.89
C SER A 123 -10.83 14.75 -12.47
N ILE A 124 -10.77 14.11 -11.31
CA ILE A 124 -9.59 13.46 -10.76
C ILE A 124 -9.95 12.01 -10.52
N SER A 125 -9.18 11.09 -11.08
CA SER A 125 -9.31 9.66 -10.81
C SER A 125 -7.96 9.06 -10.42
N THR A 126 -7.97 7.95 -9.70
CA THR A 126 -6.76 7.28 -9.25
C THR A 126 -6.75 5.84 -9.72
N SER A 127 -5.55 5.35 -10.02
CA SER A 127 -5.32 3.93 -10.28
C SER A 127 -5.74 3.09 -9.06
N ARG A 128 -6.22 1.87 -9.31
CA ARG A 128 -6.44 0.87 -8.26
C ARG A 128 -5.17 0.05 -7.96
N LEU A 129 -4.13 0.23 -8.77
CA LEU A 129 -2.93 -0.59 -8.80
C LEU A 129 -1.65 0.20 -8.45
N SER A 130 -1.73 1.52 -8.36
CA SER A 130 -0.59 2.41 -8.12
C SER A 130 -1.06 3.76 -7.60
N ILE A 131 -0.13 4.62 -7.17
CA ILE A 131 -0.41 6.02 -6.82
C ILE A 131 -0.70 6.90 -8.03
N SER A 132 -0.66 6.34 -9.24
CA SER A 132 -0.90 7.09 -10.46
C SER A 132 -2.25 7.80 -10.41
N THR A 133 -2.23 9.10 -10.68
CA THR A 133 -3.38 10.00 -10.59
C THR A 133 -3.63 10.63 -11.94
N TYR A 134 -4.88 10.58 -12.38
CA TYR A 134 -5.32 11.05 -13.68
C TYR A 134 -6.15 12.33 -13.51
N LEU A 135 -5.70 13.39 -14.15
CA LEU A 135 -6.33 14.71 -14.16
C LEU A 135 -6.93 14.96 -15.54
N THR A 136 -8.24 15.06 -15.62
CA THR A 136 -8.93 15.37 -16.88
C THR A 136 -9.12 16.86 -17.02
N PHE A 137 -8.63 17.46 -18.10
CA PHE A 137 -8.73 18.89 -18.40
C PHE A 137 -9.57 19.14 -19.66
N ASP A 138 -10.05 20.36 -19.81
CA ASP A 138 -10.72 20.80 -21.03
C ASP A 138 -9.68 21.10 -22.12
N ILE A 139 -9.96 20.74 -23.38
CA ILE A 139 -8.98 20.89 -24.47
C ILE A 139 -8.51 22.34 -24.66
N LYS A 140 -9.32 23.32 -24.27
CA LYS A 140 -8.93 24.75 -24.33
C LYS A 140 -7.70 25.08 -23.48
N ASP A 141 -7.43 24.28 -22.44
CA ASP A 141 -6.32 24.50 -21.52
C ASP A 141 -5.03 23.83 -22.02
N TYR A 142 -5.11 22.99 -23.06
CA TYR A 142 -3.99 22.20 -23.60
C TYR A 142 -2.79 23.06 -24.02
N ASP A 143 -2.98 24.01 -24.95
CA ASP A 143 -1.88 24.85 -25.46
C ASP A 143 -1.17 25.61 -24.34
N ARG A 144 -1.94 26.08 -23.36
CA ARG A 144 -1.43 26.80 -22.20
C ARG A 144 -0.66 25.87 -21.27
N LEU A 145 -1.11 24.63 -21.10
CA LEU A 145 -0.45 23.63 -20.27
C LEU A 145 0.86 23.16 -20.91
N VAL A 146 0.88 22.99 -22.24
CA VAL A 146 2.09 22.73 -23.03
C VAL A 146 3.09 23.88 -22.91
N GLU A 147 2.65 25.14 -23.02
CA GLU A 147 3.54 26.31 -22.92
C GLU A 147 4.10 26.50 -21.50
N GLU A 148 3.27 26.37 -20.47
CA GLU A 148 3.68 26.63 -19.08
C GLU A 148 4.51 25.48 -18.47
N TYR A 149 4.32 24.24 -18.94
CA TYR A 149 4.98 23.04 -18.42
C TYR A 149 5.81 22.29 -19.48
N ASP A 150 6.32 23.02 -20.47
CA ASP A 150 7.25 22.50 -21.49
C ASP A 150 8.46 21.81 -20.83
N GLY A 151 8.65 20.53 -21.16
CA GLY A 151 9.71 19.69 -20.60
C GLY A 151 9.45 19.10 -19.21
N ALA A 152 8.39 19.52 -18.50
CA ALA A 152 7.95 18.91 -17.23
C ALA A 152 6.84 17.87 -17.45
N ILE A 153 6.02 18.06 -18.49
CA ILE A 153 4.99 17.11 -18.92
C ILE A 153 5.33 16.64 -20.32
N ASP A 154 5.33 15.32 -20.50
CA ASP A 154 5.46 14.67 -21.79
C ASP A 154 4.10 14.63 -22.48
N PHE A 155 4.01 15.25 -23.66
CA PHE A 155 2.80 15.31 -24.47
C PHE A 155 2.89 14.50 -25.76
N ASP A 156 4.01 13.79 -25.99
CA ASP A 156 4.33 13.12 -27.26
C ASP A 156 3.20 12.17 -27.70
N ASP A 157 2.53 11.51 -26.75
CA ASP A 157 1.45 10.56 -27.00
C ASP A 157 0.08 11.18 -27.34
N ILE A 158 -0.08 12.51 -27.20
CA ILE A 158 -1.36 13.20 -27.46
C ILE A 158 -1.27 14.18 -28.64
N GLU A 159 -0.08 14.67 -28.98
CA GLU A 159 0.11 15.76 -29.96
C GLU A 159 -0.59 15.52 -31.30
N GLU A 160 -0.63 14.28 -31.81
CA GLU A 160 -1.13 14.02 -33.17
C GLU A 160 -2.67 14.11 -33.28
N THR A 161 -3.41 14.06 -32.17
CA THR A 161 -4.90 14.05 -32.17
C THR A 161 -5.56 14.90 -31.08
N ALA A 162 -4.79 15.60 -30.23
CA ALA A 162 -5.30 16.35 -29.08
C ALA A 162 -6.49 17.27 -29.43
N HIS A 163 -6.37 18.06 -30.50
CA HIS A 163 -7.38 19.05 -30.90
C HIS A 163 -8.69 18.45 -31.45
N ASP A 164 -8.73 17.15 -31.73
CA ASP A 164 -9.96 16.45 -32.12
C ASP A 164 -10.80 16.03 -30.89
N TYR A 165 -10.24 16.14 -29.68
CA TYR A 165 -10.93 15.83 -28.44
C TYR A 165 -11.52 17.08 -27.78
N THR A 166 -12.56 16.88 -26.97
CA THR A 166 -13.11 17.94 -26.10
C THR A 166 -12.36 18.07 -24.78
N GLU A 167 -11.62 17.02 -24.40
CA GLU A 167 -10.96 16.85 -23.12
C GLU A 167 -9.67 16.05 -23.34
N PHE A 168 -8.66 16.29 -22.50
CA PHE A 168 -7.44 15.50 -22.47
C PHE A 168 -7.11 15.15 -21.03
N GLU A 169 -6.25 14.14 -20.85
CA GLU A 169 -5.88 13.63 -19.54
C GLU A 169 -4.37 13.78 -19.32
N VAL A 170 -4.00 14.26 -18.13
CA VAL A 170 -2.63 14.26 -17.63
C VAL A 170 -2.54 13.20 -16.54
N ARG A 171 -1.66 12.24 -16.72
CA ARG A 171 -1.33 11.20 -15.75
C ARG A 171 -0.09 11.61 -14.98
N ILE A 172 -0.24 11.77 -13.67
CA ILE A 172 0.86 11.83 -12.71
C ILE A 172 1.23 10.39 -12.35
N SER A 173 2.47 9.97 -12.62
CA SER A 173 2.94 8.60 -12.41
C SER A 173 4.23 8.56 -11.62
N ASP A 174 4.43 7.49 -10.86
CA ASP A 174 5.64 7.14 -10.11
C ASP A 174 6.63 6.26 -10.89
N HIS A 175 6.26 5.88 -12.12
CA HIS A 175 7.05 5.04 -13.00
C HIS A 175 7.03 5.56 -14.44
N GLU A 176 8.14 5.32 -15.15
CA GLU A 176 8.28 5.59 -16.58
C GLU A 176 7.30 4.75 -17.42
N VAL A 177 6.95 5.31 -18.56
CA VAL A 177 5.83 4.98 -19.45
C VAL A 177 5.86 3.54 -19.99
N GLY A 178 4.68 2.93 -20.20
CA GLY A 178 4.50 1.67 -20.98
C GLY A 178 3.94 0.48 -20.20
N GLY A 179 3.84 0.60 -18.88
CA GLY A 179 3.50 -0.50 -17.99
C GLY A 179 4.71 -1.04 -17.26
N TYR A 180 4.48 -1.74 -16.16
CA TYR A 180 5.53 -2.40 -15.40
C TYR A 180 5.15 -3.85 -15.14
N PHE A 181 6.17 -4.70 -15.02
CA PHE A 181 5.99 -6.06 -14.58
C PHE A 181 5.77 -6.07 -13.07
N ASN A 182 4.59 -6.51 -12.63
CA ASN A 182 4.28 -6.61 -11.21
C ASN A 182 4.62 -8.02 -10.72
N GLU A 183 5.74 -8.14 -10.00
CA GLU A 183 6.24 -9.43 -9.49
C GLU A 183 5.26 -10.10 -8.51
N ALA A 184 4.40 -9.35 -7.83
CA ALA A 184 3.43 -9.88 -6.87
C ALA A 184 2.23 -10.60 -7.55
N ILE A 185 1.93 -10.27 -8.81
CA ILE A 185 0.86 -10.92 -9.59
C ILE A 185 1.37 -11.69 -10.82
N ASP A 186 2.69 -11.70 -11.05
CA ASP A 186 3.36 -12.35 -12.19
C ASP A 186 2.75 -11.92 -13.53
N ASP A 187 2.43 -10.62 -13.67
CA ASP A 187 1.73 -10.08 -14.84
C ASP A 187 2.22 -8.68 -15.21
N GLU A 188 2.03 -8.33 -16.48
CA GLU A 188 2.43 -7.06 -17.07
C GLU A 188 1.26 -6.06 -16.99
N VAL A 189 1.41 -5.03 -16.16
CA VAL A 189 0.37 -4.01 -15.96
C VAL A 189 0.52 -2.95 -17.04
N HIS A 190 -0.31 -3.02 -18.07
CA HIS A 190 -0.39 -1.98 -19.10
C HIS A 190 -1.35 -0.87 -18.68
N TYR A 191 -0.88 0.37 -18.73
CA TYR A 191 -1.71 1.55 -18.53
C TYR A 191 -2.17 2.12 -19.89
N ASN A 192 -3.33 2.77 -19.92
CA ASN A 192 -3.77 3.50 -21.10
C ASN A 192 -2.72 4.57 -21.45
N ASP A 193 -2.14 4.48 -22.63
CA ASP A 193 -1.02 5.33 -23.08
C ASP A 193 -1.46 6.64 -23.76
N ASN A 194 -2.76 6.89 -23.89
CA ASN A 194 -3.30 8.04 -24.62
C ASN A 194 -3.52 9.27 -23.69
N ASN A 195 -2.51 9.59 -22.88
CA ASN A 195 -2.52 10.70 -21.91
C ASN A 195 -1.15 11.38 -21.82
N ALA A 196 -1.15 12.65 -21.40
CA ALA A 196 0.06 13.40 -21.10
C ALA A 196 0.66 12.80 -19.84
N LYS A 197 1.98 12.77 -19.73
CA LYS A 197 2.67 12.05 -18.65
C LYS A 197 3.52 13.02 -17.86
N LEU A 198 3.30 13.00 -16.56
CA LEU A 198 4.05 13.79 -15.59
C LEU A 198 4.66 12.79 -14.60
N ASP A 199 5.99 12.70 -14.59
CA ASP A 199 6.70 11.89 -13.62
C ASP A 199 6.79 12.64 -12.28
N VAL A 200 6.23 12.05 -11.24
CA VAL A 200 6.20 12.59 -9.87
C VAL A 200 7.60 12.88 -9.32
N ASN A 201 8.63 12.24 -9.86
CA ASN A 201 10.02 12.42 -9.45
C ASN A 201 10.73 13.57 -10.19
N ASN A 202 10.20 13.99 -11.33
CA ASN A 202 10.84 14.96 -12.23
C ASN A 202 10.09 16.30 -12.34
N PHE A 203 9.07 16.52 -11.49
CA PHE A 203 8.30 17.76 -11.38
C PHE A 203 8.69 18.62 -10.18
#